data_AF-A0A7X0PHK7-F1
#
_entry.id   AF-A0A7X0PHK7-F1
#
_cell.length_a   1.000
_cell.length_b   1.000
_cell.length_c   1.000
_cell.angle_alpha   90.00
_cell.angle_beta   90.00
_cell.angle_gamma   90.00
#
_symmetry.space_group_name_H-M   'P 1'
#
loop_
_entity.id
_entity.type
_entity.pdbx_description
1 polymer ?
#
loop_
_entity_poly.entity_id
_entity_poly.type
_entity_poly.pdbx_seq_one_letter_code
_entity_poly.pdbx_strand_id
1 'polypeptide(L)'
;MPIRAAIPRRSLLVSVNPGGSWSGADEGTPGAEDVDLRFQITGEEGRGVLLEYASLDGRLAPADHWFPTLDEAQAFAADAFGIETHEWAA
;
A
#
# COMPACT_ATOMS: atom_id res chain seq x y z
N MET A 1 3.79 14.25 -11.04
CA MET A 1 4.59 13.01 -11.20
C MET A 1 3.73 11.99 -11.92
N PRO A 2 4.22 11.33 -12.98
CA PRO A 2 3.47 10.28 -13.68
C PRO A 2 3.27 9.05 -12.78
N ILE A 3 2.18 8.32 -12.99
CA ILE A 3 1.96 7.00 -12.40
C ILE A 3 2.96 6.04 -13.05
N ARG A 4 3.64 5.25 -12.22
CA ARG A 4 4.61 4.22 -12.62
C ARG A 4 4.06 2.82 -12.43
N ALA A 5 3.21 2.64 -11.42
CA ALA A 5 2.50 1.41 -11.15
C ALA A 5 1.27 1.71 -10.29
N ALA A 6 0.20 0.93 -10.42
CA ALA A 6 -0.98 1.05 -9.57
C ALA A 6 -1.69 -0.29 -9.36
N ILE A 7 -2.34 -0.42 -8.20
CA ILE A 7 -3.30 -1.46 -7.88
C ILE A 7 -4.59 -0.75 -7.48
N PRO A 8 -5.62 -0.73 -8.34
CA PRO A 8 -6.83 0.06 -8.09
C PRO A 8 -7.63 -0.47 -6.90
N ARG A 9 -7.51 -1.77 -6.60
CA ARG A 9 -8.19 -2.43 -5.50
C ARG A 9 -7.47 -3.72 -5.12
N ARG A 10 -7.15 -3.86 -3.84
CA ARG A 10 -6.68 -5.09 -3.21
C ARG A 10 -7.30 -5.21 -1.83
N SER A 11 -7.99 -6.32 -1.57
CA SER A 11 -8.52 -6.61 -0.24
C SER A 11 -7.39 -7.18 0.62
N LEU A 12 -7.17 -6.59 1.79
CA LEU A 12 -6.15 -7.00 2.74
C LEU A 12 -6.74 -7.04 4.14
N LEU A 13 -6.26 -7.98 4.94
CA LEU A 13 -6.57 -8.00 6.36
C LEU A 13 -5.76 -6.91 7.06
N VAL A 14 -6.43 -6.02 7.77
CA VAL A 14 -5.83 -4.84 8.41
C VAL A 14 -6.18 -4.82 9.88
N SER A 15 -5.20 -4.47 10.72
CA SER A 15 -5.42 -4.18 12.13
C SER A 15 -5.33 -2.67 12.37
N VAL A 16 -6.30 -2.12 13.11
CA VAL A 16 -6.34 -0.71 13.49
C VAL A 16 -6.00 -0.57 14.97
N ASN A 17 -4.92 0.14 15.26
CA ASN A 17 -4.50 0.43 16.62
C ASN A 17 -5.41 1.49 17.26
N PRO A 18 -5.52 1.53 18.60
CA PRO A 18 -6.32 2.53 19.31
C PRO A 18 -5.95 4.00 19.01
N GLY A 19 -4.74 4.25 18.52
CA GLY A 19 -4.28 5.57 18.08
C GLY A 19 -4.69 5.96 16.65
N GLY A 20 -5.43 5.10 15.94
CA GLY A 20 -5.87 5.32 14.56
C GLY A 20 -4.83 4.95 13.49
N SER A 21 -3.63 4.54 13.89
CA SER A 21 -2.67 3.93 12.96
C SER A 21 -3.10 2.52 12.60
N TRP A 22 -2.76 2.09 11.40
CA TRP A 22 -3.14 0.78 10.88
C TRP A 22 -1.97 0.11 10.17
N SER A 23 -2.00 -1.21 10.08
CA SER A 23 -1.00 -2.01 9.37
C SER A 23 -1.64 -3.26 8.76
N GLY A 24 -0.95 -3.89 7.81
CA GLY A 24 -1.28 -5.26 7.40
C GLY A 24 -1.31 -6.19 8.60
N ALA A 25 -2.19 -7.19 8.54
CA ALA A 25 -2.41 -8.17 9.60
C ALA A 25 -2.47 -9.58 9.02
N ASP A 26 -2.05 -10.55 9.84
CA ASP A 26 -2.13 -11.97 9.51
C ASP A 26 -3.46 -12.57 9.97
N GLU A 27 -3.83 -13.71 9.37
CA GLU A 27 -5.00 -14.48 9.80
C GLU A 27 -4.92 -14.81 11.30
N GLY A 28 -6.02 -14.54 12.03
CA GLY A 28 -6.09 -14.73 13.47
C GLY A 28 -5.65 -13.52 14.31
N THR A 29 -5.17 -12.44 13.68
CA THR A 29 -4.94 -11.17 14.38
C THR A 29 -6.25 -10.66 15.01
N PRO A 30 -6.34 -10.51 16.34
CA PRO A 30 -7.57 -10.08 16.99
C PRO A 30 -8.01 -8.69 16.53
N GLY A 31 -9.26 -8.57 16.10
CA GLY A 31 -9.84 -7.29 15.65
C GLY A 31 -9.39 -6.85 14.27
N ALA A 32 -8.68 -7.70 13.52
CA ALA A 32 -8.37 -7.41 12.13
C ALA A 32 -9.60 -7.59 11.24
N GLU A 33 -9.72 -6.76 10.21
CA GLU A 33 -10.83 -6.74 9.27
C GLU A 33 -10.33 -6.66 7.82
N ASP A 34 -11.11 -7.22 6.90
CA ASP A 34 -10.83 -7.08 5.47
C ASP A 34 -11.16 -5.66 5.00
N VAL A 35 -10.15 -4.98 4.46
CA VAL A 35 -10.28 -3.63 3.91
C VAL A 35 -9.80 -3.61 2.48
N ASP A 36 -10.57 -2.98 1.61
CA ASP A 36 -10.15 -2.71 0.24
C ASP A 36 -9.24 -1.50 0.19
N LEU A 37 -8.01 -1.72 -0.23
CA LEU A 37 -6.99 -0.69 -0.38
C LEU A 37 -6.70 -0.44 -1.85
N ARG A 38 -6.42 0.82 -2.20
CA ARG A 38 -5.75 1.17 -3.46
C ARG A 38 -4.28 1.45 -3.18
N PHE A 39 -3.43 1.12 -4.14
CA PHE A 39 -2.00 1.45 -4.12
C PHE A 39 -1.64 2.19 -5.40
N GLN A 40 -0.79 3.20 -5.28
CA GLN A 40 -0.30 3.98 -6.41
C GLN A 40 1.16 4.33 -6.18
N ILE A 41 1.99 4.07 -7.18
CA ILE A 41 3.38 4.53 -7.21
C ILE A 41 3.48 5.64 -8.25
N THR A 42 3.82 6.85 -7.82
CA THR A 42 4.10 7.98 -8.71
C THR A 42 5.56 8.36 -8.63
N GLY A 43 6.15 8.86 -9.71
CA GLY A 43 7.55 9.27 -9.63
C GLY A 43 8.17 9.75 -10.92
N GLU A 44 9.27 10.46 -10.81
CA GLU A 44 10.04 11.00 -11.94
C GLU A 44 11.42 10.36 -11.96
N GLU A 45 11.94 10.12 -13.17
CA GLU A 45 13.24 9.47 -13.33
C GLU A 45 14.34 10.32 -12.67
N GLY A 46 15.15 9.69 -11.80
CA GLY A 46 16.21 10.36 -11.05
C GLY A 46 15.76 11.19 -9.83
N ARG A 47 14.47 11.20 -9.46
CA ARG A 47 13.95 11.93 -8.28
C ARG A 47 13.32 11.04 -7.21
N GLY A 48 13.31 9.73 -7.42
CA GLY A 48 12.62 8.77 -6.57
C GLY A 48 11.14 8.62 -6.92
N VAL A 49 10.47 7.76 -6.16
CA VAL A 49 9.06 7.42 -6.30
C VAL A 49 8.35 7.56 -4.95
N LEU A 50 7.08 7.91 -5.00
CA LEU A 50 6.17 7.96 -3.87
C LEU A 50 5.19 6.80 -4.01
N LEU A 51 5.17 5.91 -3.03
CA LEU A 51 4.12 4.92 -2.84
C LEU A 51 3.04 5.52 -1.95
N GLU A 52 1.81 5.56 -2.43
CA GLU A 52 0.62 6.01 -1.70
C GLU A 52 -0.35 4.85 -1.60
N TYR A 53 -0.98 4.69 -0.44
CA TYR A 53 -2.06 3.71 -0.27
C TYR A 53 -3.14 4.22 0.67
N ALA A 54 -4.38 3.89 0.34
CA ALA A 54 -5.56 4.39 1.04
C ALA A 54 -6.71 3.40 0.96
N SER A 55 -7.53 3.34 2.02
CA SER A 55 -8.75 2.54 2.00
C SER A 55 -9.77 3.16 1.06
N LEU A 56 -10.39 2.33 0.22
CA LEU A 56 -11.42 2.77 -0.73
C LEU A 56 -12.71 3.22 -0.04
N ASP A 57 -12.99 2.73 1.17
CA ASP A 57 -14.13 3.13 1.98
C ASP A 57 -13.88 4.40 2.83
N GLY A 58 -12.66 4.94 2.78
CA GLY A 58 -12.25 6.13 3.51
C GLY A 58 -12.14 5.98 5.03
N ARG A 59 -12.19 4.76 5.58
CA ARG A 59 -12.10 4.53 7.03
C ARG A 59 -10.68 4.67 7.56
N LEU A 60 -9.69 4.29 6.76
CA LEU A 60 -8.28 4.35 7.13
C LEU A 60 -7.66 5.64 6.59
N ALA A 61 -6.85 6.29 7.43
CA ALA A 61 -6.06 7.41 6.98
C ALA A 61 -5.11 6.97 5.85
N PRO A 62 -5.01 7.73 4.74
CA PRO A 62 -4.02 7.47 3.71
C PRO A 62 -2.61 7.46 4.29
N ALA A 63 -1.73 6.65 3.74
CA ALA A 63 -0.33 6.61 4.11
C ALA A 63 0.56 6.59 2.86
N ASP A 64 1.76 7.13 3.01
CA ASP A 64 2.70 7.32 1.93
C ASP A 64 4.14 7.09 2.37
N HIS A 65 4.98 6.64 1.43
CA HIS A 65 6.39 6.34 1.64
C HIS A 65 7.20 6.71 0.39
N TRP A 66 8.33 7.40 0.61
CA TRP A 66 9.27 7.75 -0.46
C TRP A 66 10.35 6.69 -0.61
N PHE A 67 10.60 6.28 -1.85
CA PHE A 67 11.65 5.31 -2.20
C PHE A 67 12.56 5.85 -3.31
N PRO A 68 13.85 5.48 -3.32
CA PRO A 68 14.77 5.78 -4.41
C PRO A 68 14.34 5.21 -5.77
N THR A 69 13.73 4.02 -5.78
CA THR A 69 13.42 3.27 -7.01
C THR A 69 12.03 2.64 -6.97
N LEU A 70 11.47 2.31 -8.15
CA LEU A 70 10.21 1.57 -8.27
C LEU A 70 10.31 0.19 -7.61
N ASP A 71 11.42 -0.50 -7.82
CA ASP A 71 11.65 -1.83 -7.27
C ASP A 71 11.66 -1.83 -5.74
N GLU A 72 12.27 -0.81 -5.10
CA GLU A 72 12.24 -0.68 -3.63
C GLU A 72 10.83 -0.40 -3.10
N ALA A 73 10.04 0.42 -3.80
CA ALA A 73 8.65 0.67 -3.43
C ALA A 73 7.79 -0.61 -3.54
N GLN A 74 7.98 -1.40 -4.59
CA GLN A 74 7.30 -2.68 -4.77
C GLN A 74 7.76 -3.72 -3.74
N ALA A 75 9.06 -3.76 -3.42
CA ALA A 75 9.60 -4.66 -2.39
C ALA A 75 9.03 -4.35 -1.01
N PHE A 76 8.90 -3.07 -0.64
CA PHE A 76 8.22 -2.68 0.59
C PHE A 76 6.76 -3.14 0.59
N ALA A 77 6.02 -2.94 -0.51
CA ALA A 77 4.62 -3.37 -0.59
C ALA A 77 4.48 -4.90 -0.51
N ALA A 78 5.43 -5.66 -1.06
CA ALA A 78 5.48 -7.10 -0.94
C ALA A 78 5.71 -7.54 0.52
N ASP A 79 6.65 -6.91 1.22
CA ASP A 79 6.97 -7.24 2.61
C ASP A 79 5.84 -6.84 3.58
N ALA A 80 5.32 -5.62 3.44
CA ALA A 80 4.33 -5.07 4.37
C ALA A 80 2.90 -5.57 4.14
N PHE A 81 2.56 -5.94 2.89
CA PHE A 81 1.18 -6.23 2.49
C PHE A 81 1.02 -7.51 1.68
N GLY A 82 2.10 -8.26 1.40
CA GLY A 82 2.04 -9.47 0.59
C GLY A 82 1.66 -9.21 -0.86
N ILE A 83 1.92 -8.01 -1.38
CA ILE A 83 1.59 -7.63 -2.76
C ILE A 83 2.66 -8.15 -3.71
N GLU A 84 2.25 -8.97 -4.68
CA GLU A 84 3.16 -9.53 -5.67
C GLU A 84 3.40 -8.56 -6.85
N THR A 85 4.57 -8.68 -7.49
CA THR A 85 4.96 -7.84 -8.64
C THR A 85 3.94 -7.88 -9.78
N HIS A 86 3.29 -9.03 -9.99
CA HIS A 86 2.33 -9.22 -11.08
C HIS A 86 0.97 -8.53 -10.84
N GLU A 87 0.69 -8.08 -9.62
CA GLU A 87 -0.56 -7.38 -9.28
C GLU A 87 -0.54 -5.93 -9.75
N TRP A 88 0.65 -5.35 -9.93
CA TRP A 88 0.83 -3.97 -10.36
C TRP A 88 0.49 -3.79 -11.84
N ALA A 89 -0.46 -2.90 -12.14
CA ALA A 89 -0.68 -2.38 -13.48
C ALA A 89 0.33 -1.26 -13.77
N ALA A 90 0.90 -1.25 -14.98
CA ALA A 90 1.78 -0.19 -15.47
C ALA A 90 0.99 1.04 -15.95
#